data_AF-V6F6M5-F1
#
_entry.id   AF-V6F6M5-F1
#
_cell.length_a   1.000
_cell.length_b   1.000
_cell.length_c   1.000
_cell.angle_alpha   90.00
_cell.angle_beta   90.00
_cell.angle_gamma   90.00
#
_symmetry.space_group_name_H-M   'P 1'
#
loop_
_entity.id
_entity.type
_entity.pdbx_description
1 polymer ?
#
loop_
_entity_poly.entity_id
_entity_poly.type
_entity_poly.pdbx_seq_one_letter_code
_entity_poly.pdbx_strand_id
1 'polypeptide(L)' 'MGSVVIRNLDDAIINQFRTKAELNNRSLEAELREALAAQAPLTPAQKLALVEKVAAMSPPRAEDSTHLIRQDRDSR' A
#
# COMPACT_ATOMS: atom_id res chain seq x y z
N MET A 1 22.77 3.34 6.34
CA MET A 1 22.36 4.75 6.54
C MET A 1 22.75 5.52 5.30
N GLY A 2 21.82 6.29 4.72
CA GLY A 2 22.08 7.16 3.57
C GLY A 2 21.34 8.48 3.80
N SER A 3 21.86 9.57 3.25
CA SER A 3 21.24 10.89 3.31
C SER A 3 20.83 11.32 1.90
N VAL A 4 19.66 11.97 1.81
CA VAL A 4 19.15 12.55 0.57
C VAL A 4 18.95 14.03 0.81
N VAL A 5 19.48 14.87 -0.09
CA VAL A 5 19.31 16.33 -0.04
C VAL A 5 18.38 16.73 -1.19
N ILE A 6 17.24 17.31 -0.85
CA ILE A 6 16.29 17.87 -1.84
C ILE A 6 16.56 19.38 -1.91
N ARG A 7 17.04 19.85 -3.06
CA ARG A 7 17.30 21.28 -3.31
C ARG A 7 16.11 21.92 -4.02
N ASN A 8 15.95 23.22 -3.84
CA ASN A 8 14.90 24.04 -4.48
C ASN A 8 13.48 23.50 -4.24
N LEU A 9 13.22 22.98 -3.03
CA LEU A 9 11.87 22.63 -2.62
C LEU A 9 11.09 23.91 -2.32
N ASP A 10 9.85 23.98 -2.80
CA ASP A 10 8.96 25.11 -2.53
C ASP A 10 8.77 25.31 -1.01
N ASP A 11 8.98 26.53 -0.54
CA ASP A 11 8.82 26.91 0.86
C ASP A 11 7.39 26.66 1.36
N ALA A 12 6.38 26.76 0.47
CA ALA A 12 5.01 26.43 0.81
C ALA A 12 4.87 24.96 1.23
N ILE A 13 5.57 24.04 0.54
CA ILE A 13 5.57 22.61 0.86
C ILE A 13 6.27 22.38 2.20
N ILE A 14 7.42 23.03 2.43
CA ILE A 14 8.16 22.93 3.70
C ILE A 14 7.27 23.34 4.88
N ASN A 15 6.52 24.43 4.73
CA ASN A 15 5.62 24.93 5.77
C ASN A 15 4.45 23.99 6.04
N GLN A 16 3.83 23.41 5.01
CA GLN A 16 2.76 22.42 5.19
C GLN A 16 3.25 21.18 5.97
N PHE A 17 4.43 20.67 5.63
CA PHE A 17 5.01 19.54 6.37
C PHE A 17 5.46 19.91 7.78
N ARG A 18 5.90 21.15 8.02
CA ARG A 18 6.21 21.65 9.36
C ARG A 18 4.96 21.66 10.25
N THR A 19 3.86 22.22 9.76
CA THR A 19 2.58 22.21 10.49
C THR A 19 2.13 20.79 10.78
N LYS A 20 2.26 19.88 9.80
CA LYS A 20 1.91 18.47 9.99
C LYS A 20 2.80 17.77 11.04
N ALA A 21 4.09 18.07 11.05
CA ALA A 21 5.03 17.54 12.04
C ALA A 21 4.71 18.02 13.46
N GLU A 22 4.36 19.30 13.62
CA GLU A 22 3.91 19.88 14.89
C GLU A 22 2.63 19.19 15.39
N LEU A 23 1.63 19.01 14.52
CA LEU A 23 0.39 18.29 14.84
C LEU A 23 0.66 16.85 15.29
N ASN A 24 1.64 16.18 14.67
CA ASN A 24 2.01 14.81 14.99
C ASN A 24 3.02 14.70 16.15
N ASN A 25 3.42 15.82 16.77
CA ASN A 25 4.47 15.89 17.80
C ASN A 25 5.78 15.20 17.37
N ARG A 26 6.20 15.42 16.12
CA ARG A 26 7.41 14.83 15.52
C ARG A 26 8.28 15.90 14.90
N SER A 27 9.56 15.59 14.66
CA SER A 27 10.43 16.47 13.89
C SER A 27 10.02 16.48 12.41
N LEU A 28 10.33 17.57 11.70
CA LEU A 28 10.10 17.68 10.26
C LEU A 28 10.75 16.53 9.48
N GLU A 29 11.98 16.17 9.85
CA GLU A 29 12.69 15.05 9.24
C GLU A 29 11.98 13.71 9.48
N ALA A 30 11.48 13.47 10.70
CA ALA A 30 10.74 12.25 11.01
C ALA A 30 9.43 12.18 10.22
N GLU A 31 8.70 13.29 10.10
CA GLU A 31 7.48 13.37 9.30
C GLU A 31 7.75 13.12 7.81
N LEU A 32 8.82 13.71 7.25
CA LEU A 32 9.22 13.45 5.87
C LEU A 32 9.66 12.00 5.66
N ARG A 33 10.37 11.41 6.62
CA ARG A 33 10.79 10.01 6.57
C ARG A 33 9.58 9.07 6.56
N GLU A 34 8.59 9.33 7.41
CA GLU A 34 7.33 8.59 7.45
C GLU A 34 6.53 8.76 6.14
N ALA A 35 6.43 9.99 5.63
CA ALA A 35 5.76 10.25 4.35
C ALA A 35 6.42 9.51 3.18
N LEU A 36 7.76 9.48 3.15
CA LEU A 36 8.53 8.72 2.16
C LEU A 36 8.37 7.21 2.34
N ALA A 37 8.37 6.72 3.59
CA ALA A 37 8.18 5.30 3.88
C ALA A 37 6.78 4.83 3.50
N ALA A 38 5.76 5.64 3.72
CA ALA A 38 4.38 5.34 3.35
C ALA A 38 4.17 5.22 1.84
N GLN A 39 4.93 5.99 1.05
CA GLN A 39 4.90 5.94 -0.41
C GLN A 39 5.96 4.99 -1.01
N ALA A 40 6.81 4.40 -0.17
CA ALA A 40 7.83 3.49 -0.65
C ALA A 40 7.15 2.26 -1.27
N PRO A 41 7.62 1.79 -2.44
CA PRO A 41 7.07 0.60 -3.06
C PRO A 41 7.23 -0.59 -2.11
N LEU A 42 6.17 -1.39 -1.99
CA LEU A 42 6.18 -2.60 -1.17
C LEU A 42 7.36 -3.50 -1.58
N THR A 43 8.08 -3.99 -0.58
CA THR A 43 9.12 -5.00 -0.81
C THR A 43 8.48 -6.29 -1.35
N PRO A 44 9.23 -7.17 -2.03
CA PRO A 44 8.71 -8.46 -2.47
C PRO A 44 8.06 -9.27 -1.33
N ALA A 45 8.65 -9.24 -0.13
CA ALA A 45 8.10 -9.89 1.06
C ALA A 45 6.76 -9.28 1.50
N GLN A 46 6.66 -7.94 1.51
CA GLN A 46 5.40 -7.26 1.85
C GLN A 46 4.30 -7.52 0.81
N LYS A 47 4.66 -7.62 -0.47
CA LYS A 47 3.72 -8.01 -1.54
C LYS A 47 3.19 -9.43 -1.30
N LEU A 48 4.07 -10.38 -0.98
CA LEU A 48 3.66 -11.76 -0.72
C LEU A 48 2.72 -11.84 0.49
N ALA A 49 3.06 -11.16 1.60
CA ALA A 49 2.22 -11.11 2.79
C ALA A 49 0.83 -10.49 2.50
N LEU A 50 0.76 -9.48 1.62
CA LEU A 50 -0.51 -8.91 1.19
C LEU A 50 -1.35 -9.92 0.40
N VAL A 51 -0.73 -10.67 -0.52
CA VAL A 51 -1.39 -11.73 -1.29
C VAL A 51 -1.91 -12.82 -0.37
N GLU A 52 -1.12 -13.28 0.59
CA GLU A 52 -1.54 -14.29 1.58
C GLU A 52 -2.73 -13.81 2.41
N LYS A 53 -2.71 -12.55 2.87
CA LYS A 53 -3.82 -11.95 3.61
C LYS A 53 -5.11 -11.93 2.77
N VAL A 54 -5.02 -11.53 1.51
CA VAL A 54 -6.16 -11.50 0.59
C VAL A 54 -6.67 -12.90 0.27
N ALA A 55 -5.77 -13.86 0.07
CA ALA A 55 -6.11 -15.26 -0.15
C ALA A 55 -6.85 -15.84 1.05
N ALA A 56 -6.43 -15.53 2.29
CA ALA A 56 -7.10 -15.98 3.51
C ALA A 56 -8.50 -15.37 3.71
N MET A 57 -8.75 -14.17 3.19
CA MET A 57 -10.07 -13.54 3.20
C MET A 57 -10.99 -14.04 2.08
N SER A 58 -10.42 -14.69 1.06
CA SER A 58 -11.17 -15.19 -0.09
C SER A 58 -11.66 -16.61 0.18
N PRO A 59 -12.89 -16.97 -0.23
CA PRO A 59 -13.34 -18.36 -0.13
C PRO A 59 -12.38 -19.27 -0.92
N PRO A 60 -12.05 -20.45 -0.39
CA PRO A 60 -11.16 -21.38 -1.08
C PRO A 60 -11.82 -21.78 -2.40
N ARG A 61 -11.19 -21.36 -3.51
CA ARG A 61 -11.46 -21.73 -4.93
C ARG A 61 -12.96 -21.82 -5.27
N ALA A 62 -13.45 -20.84 -6.04
CA ALA A 62 -14.72 -20.99 -6.75
C ALA A 62 -14.77 -22.37 -7.42
N GLU A 63 -15.85 -23.12 -7.18
CA GLU A 63 -16.08 -24.42 -7.81
C GLU A 63 -15.78 -24.33 -9.30
N ASP A 64 -15.22 -25.41 -9.87
CA ASP A 64 -14.94 -25.46 -11.31
C ASP A 64 -16.20 -25.06 -12.08
N SER A 65 -16.16 -23.85 -12.67
CA SER A 65 -17.30 -23.26 -13.36
C SER A 65 -17.76 -24.13 -14.53
N THR A 66 -16.90 -25.04 -15.00
CA THR A 66 -17.25 -26.07 -15.98
C THR A 66 -18.39 -26.98 -15.49
N HIS A 67 -18.49 -27.27 -14.20
CA HIS A 67 -19.59 -28.10 -13.66
C HIS A 67 -20.94 -27.36 -13.74
N LEU A 68 -20.96 -26.09 -13.35
CA LEU A 68 -22.15 -25.23 -13.43
C LEU A 68 -22.61 -25.04 -14.89
N ILE A 69 -21.66 -24.81 -15.81
CA ILE A 69 -21.95 -24.67 -17.25
C ILE A 69 -22.54 -25.97 -17.83
N ARG A 70 -22.03 -27.14 -17.43
CA ARG A 70 -22.58 -28.44 -17.86
C ARG A 70 -24.00 -28.65 -17.34
N GLN A 71 -24.26 -28.35 -16.07
CA GLN A 71 -25.60 -28.45 -15.47
C GLN A 71 -26.63 -27.59 -16.24
N ASP A 72 -26.26 -26.36 -16.60
CA ASP A 72 -27.13 -25.42 -17.30
C ASP A 72 -27.36 -25.81 -18.78
N ARG A 73 -26.36 -26.44 -19.41
CA ARG A 73 -26.47 -26.98 -20.77
C ARG A 73 -27.35 -28.23 -20.82
N ASP A 74 -27.18 -29.14 -19.88
CA ASP A 74 -27.81 -30.47 -19.90
C ASP A 74 -29.26 -30.43 -19.35
N SER A 75 -29.72 -29.28 -18.83
CA SER A 75 -31.08 -29.04 -18.33
C SER A 75 -32.02 -28.31 -19.30
N ARG A 76 -31.58 -28.07 -20.54
CA ARG A 76 -32.39 -27.56 -21.67
C ARG A 76 -32.77 -28.68 -22.63
#